data_AF-W6NL18-F1
#
_entry.id   AF-W6NL18-F1
#
_cell.length_a   1.000
_cell.length_b   1.000
_cell.length_c   1.000
_cell.angle_alpha   90.00
_cell.angle_beta   90.00
_cell.angle_gamma   90.00
#
_symmetry.space_group_name_H-M   'P 1'
#
loop_
_entity.id
_entity.type
_entity.pdbx_description
1 polymer ?
#
loop_
_entity_poly.entity_id
_entity_poly.type
_entity_poly.pdbx_seq_one_letter_code
_entity_poly.pdbx_strand_id
1 'polypeptide(L)'
;DEIRWWNPNNYTIFPVTDPPVTVTETEQAFGLLDLKDKGAITTQTKENLIFLVAALPRETRRNLSYTLSDDFKLHIDPEFGNCYTFNFNDSVELKNSRAGPMYGLRLLLDVHQDDYMPTTEAAGVRIVVHEQDQEPFPDTFGYSAPTGFVSSFGLKTLSKPNKPAII
;
A
#
# COMPACT_ATOMS: atom_id res chain seq x y z
N ASP A 1 11.27 -30.02 -2.96
CA ASP A 1 11.76 -28.99 -2.03
C ASP A 1 10.58 -28.19 -1.48
N GLU A 2 10.08 -28.58 -0.32
CA GLU A 2 8.98 -27.91 0.39
C GLU A 2 9.52 -26.73 1.22
N ILE A 3 8.89 -25.57 1.08
CA ILE A 3 9.21 -24.34 1.78
C ILE A 3 8.77 -24.50 3.24
N ARG A 4 9.73 -24.72 4.16
CA ARG A 4 9.51 -25.04 5.58
C ARG A 4 8.67 -24.03 6.39
N TRP A 5 8.41 -22.83 5.86
CA TRP A 5 7.64 -21.80 6.55
C TRP A 5 6.20 -21.62 6.02
N TRP A 6 5.84 -22.25 4.90
CA TRP A 6 4.51 -22.12 4.33
C TRP A 6 3.68 -23.37 4.67
N ASN A 7 2.65 -23.20 5.50
CA ASN A 7 1.65 -24.23 5.79
C ASN A 7 0.28 -23.76 5.29
N PRO A 8 -0.29 -24.37 4.23
CA PRO A 8 -1.59 -23.97 3.68
C PRO A 8 -2.75 -24.14 4.66
N ASN A 9 -2.54 -24.84 5.77
CA ASN A 9 -3.56 -25.13 6.77
C ASN A 9 -3.45 -24.25 8.03
N ASN A 10 -2.57 -23.23 8.06
CA ASN A 10 -2.42 -22.34 9.21
C ASN A 10 -3.15 -21.01 9.03
N TYR A 11 -4.47 -21.08 8.87
CA TYR A 11 -5.35 -19.91 8.91
C TYR A 11 -6.12 -19.89 10.23
N THR A 12 -6.23 -18.73 10.86
CA THR A 12 -7.11 -18.54 12.02
C THR A 12 -8.55 -18.53 11.52
N ILE A 13 -9.30 -19.60 11.81
CA ILE A 13 -10.75 -19.65 11.59
C ILE A 13 -11.39 -18.78 12.66
N PHE A 14 -11.85 -17.59 12.28
CA PHE A 14 -12.83 -16.89 13.12
C PHE A 14 -14.09 -17.76 13.16
N PRO A 15 -14.62 -18.11 14.35
CA PRO A 15 -15.84 -18.88 14.42
C PRO A 15 -16.94 -18.08 13.71
N VAL A 16 -17.43 -18.62 12.58
CA VAL A 16 -18.61 -18.09 11.89
C VAL A 16 -19.80 -18.40 12.78
N THR A 17 -20.13 -17.48 13.69
CA THR A 17 -21.26 -17.61 14.62
C THR A 17 -22.59 -17.19 14.01
N ASP A 18 -22.61 -16.73 12.76
CA ASP A 18 -23.83 -16.37 12.06
C ASP A 18 -24.21 -17.43 11.02
N PRO A 19 -25.53 -17.65 10.77
CA PRO A 19 -25.98 -18.50 9.66
C PRO A 19 -25.32 -18.09 8.33
N PRO A 20 -25.26 -18.97 7.31
CA PRO A 20 -24.69 -18.60 6.02
C PRO A 20 -25.43 -17.37 5.48
N VAL A 21 -24.76 -16.22 5.54
CA VAL A 21 -25.32 -14.95 5.10
C VAL A 21 -25.65 -15.11 3.63
N THR A 22 -26.91 -14.92 3.27
CA THR A 22 -27.33 -15.04 1.88
C THR A 22 -26.63 -13.96 1.04
N VAL A 23 -26.34 -14.24 -0.23
CA VAL A 23 -25.68 -13.27 -1.14
C VAL A 23 -26.41 -11.92 -1.16
N THR A 24 -27.74 -11.96 -1.03
CA THR A 24 -28.60 -10.78 -0.94
C THR A 24 -28.43 -9.98 0.35
N GLU A 25 -28.20 -10.63 1.49
CA GLU A 25 -27.97 -9.96 2.78
C GLU A 25 -26.58 -9.31 2.83
N THR A 26 -25.55 -9.97 2.27
CA THR A 26 -24.21 -9.38 2.17
C THR A 26 -24.20 -8.19 1.23
N GLU A 27 -24.84 -8.31 0.06
CA GLU A 27 -25.00 -7.20 -0.88
C GLU A 27 -25.75 -6.02 -0.24
N GLN A 28 -26.75 -6.29 0.62
CA GLN A 28 -27.46 -5.23 1.33
C GLN A 28 -26.57 -4.55 2.37
N ALA A 29 -25.85 -5.33 3.18
CA ALA A 29 -24.97 -4.81 4.22
C ALA A 29 -23.83 -3.94 3.64
N PHE A 30 -23.34 -4.29 2.45
CA PHE A 30 -22.31 -3.56 1.73
C PHE A 30 -22.87 -2.45 0.81
N GLY A 31 -24.19 -2.24 0.78
CA GLY A 31 -24.82 -1.20 -0.05
C GLY A 31 -24.68 -1.44 -1.56
N LEU A 32 -24.56 -2.71 -1.98
CA LEU A 32 -24.36 -3.12 -3.37
C LEU A 32 -25.65 -3.46 -4.11
N LEU A 33 -26.75 -3.75 -3.41
CA LEU A 33 -28.02 -4.21 -4.03
C LEU A 33 -28.56 -3.29 -5.13
N ASP A 34 -28.52 -1.98 -4.90
CA ASP A 34 -29.09 -1.00 -5.83
C ASP A 34 -28.08 -0.55 -6.90
N LEU A 35 -26.83 -0.96 -6.80
CA LEU A 35 -25.77 -0.60 -7.73
C LEU A 35 -25.76 -1.56 -8.92
N LYS A 36 -25.95 -1.02 -10.13
CA LYS A 36 -25.92 -1.78 -11.39
C LYS A 36 -24.69 -1.49 -12.25
N ASP A 37 -24.07 -0.34 -12.04
CA ASP A 37 -22.88 0.07 -12.76
C ASP A 37 -21.64 -0.62 -12.19
N LYS A 38 -20.81 -1.19 -13.06
CA LYS A 38 -19.60 -1.90 -12.65
C LYS A 38 -18.59 -0.98 -11.95
N GLY A 39 -18.50 0.28 -12.37
CA GLY A 39 -17.65 1.28 -11.73
C GLY A 39 -18.13 1.57 -10.31
N ALA A 40 -19.41 1.90 -10.15
CA ALA A 40 -20.01 2.17 -8.85
C ALA A 40 -19.90 0.97 -7.88
N ILE A 41 -20.14 -0.26 -8.38
CA ILE A 41 -19.94 -1.49 -7.59
C ILE A 41 -18.47 -1.59 -7.15
N THR A 42 -17.52 -1.43 -8.08
CA THR A 42 -16.08 -1.55 -7.79
C THR A 42 -15.64 -0.51 -6.75
N THR A 43 -16.06 0.75 -6.89
CA THR A 43 -15.76 1.82 -5.94
C THR A 43 -16.35 1.50 -4.56
N GLN A 44 -17.63 1.15 -4.47
CA GLN A 44 -18.26 0.82 -3.19
C GLN A 44 -17.60 -0.41 -2.53
N THR A 45 -17.29 -1.45 -3.31
CA THR A 45 -16.56 -2.62 -2.82
C THR A 45 -15.17 -2.24 -2.33
N LYS A 46 -14.44 -1.37 -3.04
CA LYS A 46 -13.12 -0.87 -2.61
C LYS A 46 -13.22 -0.15 -1.26
N GLU A 47 -14.14 0.79 -1.10
CA GLU A 47 -14.34 1.53 0.15
C GLU A 47 -14.69 0.60 1.33
N ASN A 48 -15.60 -0.34 1.09
CA ASN A 48 -15.96 -1.33 2.11
C ASN A 48 -14.76 -2.20 2.51
N LEU A 49 -13.95 -2.65 1.56
CA LEU A 49 -12.74 -3.42 1.84
C LEU A 49 -11.73 -2.64 2.68
N ILE A 50 -11.50 -1.35 2.36
CA ILE A 50 -10.61 -0.48 3.14
C ILE A 50 -11.09 -0.39 4.58
N PHE A 51 -12.39 -0.20 4.80
CA PHE A 51 -12.97 -0.15 6.14
C PHE A 51 -12.79 -1.47 6.92
N LEU A 52 -13.03 -2.61 6.27
CA LEU A 52 -12.81 -3.92 6.87
C LEU A 52 -11.34 -4.16 7.23
N VAL A 53 -10.41 -3.82 6.33
CA VAL A 53 -8.97 -3.94 6.57
C VAL A 53 -8.53 -3.03 7.70
N ALA A 54 -9.00 -1.78 7.74
CA ALA A 54 -8.70 -0.83 8.82
C ALA A 54 -9.16 -1.33 10.19
N ALA A 55 -10.27 -2.10 10.25
CA ALA A 55 -10.79 -2.70 11.47
C ALA A 55 -9.97 -3.92 11.94
N LEU A 56 -9.08 -4.50 11.12
CA LEU A 56 -8.26 -5.63 11.51
C LEU A 56 -7.16 -5.25 12.51
N PRO A 57 -6.78 -6.17 13.43
CA PRO A 57 -5.64 -5.99 14.32
C PRO A 57 -4.36 -5.69 13.53
N ARG A 58 -3.49 -4.85 14.11
CA ARG A 58 -2.25 -4.40 13.46
C ARG A 58 -1.34 -5.55 13.04
N GLU A 59 -1.23 -6.60 13.87
CA GLU A 59 -0.42 -7.78 13.54
C GLU A 59 -0.98 -8.55 12.34
N THR A 60 -2.31 -8.66 12.24
CA THR A 60 -2.96 -9.27 11.08
C THR A 60 -2.63 -8.48 9.82
N ARG A 61 -2.78 -7.15 9.85
CA ARG A 61 -2.45 -6.29 8.71
C ARG A 61 -0.98 -6.40 8.30
N ARG A 62 -0.07 -6.40 9.27
CA ARG A 62 1.37 -6.56 9.05
C ARG A 62 1.68 -7.86 8.31
N ASN A 63 1.02 -8.95 8.67
CA ASN A 63 1.24 -10.28 8.12
C ASN A 63 0.56 -10.53 6.76
N LEU A 64 -0.22 -9.57 6.23
CA LEU A 64 -0.80 -9.66 4.88
C LEU A 64 0.26 -9.54 3.77
N SER A 65 1.47 -9.09 4.09
CA SER A 65 2.57 -8.96 3.13
C SER A 65 3.91 -9.29 3.80
N TYR A 66 4.98 -9.25 3.01
CA TYR A 66 6.32 -9.66 3.39
C TYR A 66 7.00 -8.64 4.33
N THR A 67 8.10 -9.04 4.96
CA THR A 67 8.97 -8.11 5.70
C THR A 67 10.20 -7.78 4.86
N LEU A 68 10.52 -6.49 4.73
CA LEU A 68 11.70 -6.03 4.00
C LEU A 68 12.92 -5.88 4.95
N SER A 69 14.11 -5.64 4.36
CA SER A 69 15.36 -5.33 5.06
C SER A 69 15.20 -4.26 6.15
N ASP A 70 16.09 -4.28 7.15
CA ASP A 70 16.15 -3.31 8.25
C ASP A 70 16.42 -1.86 7.79
N ASP A 71 16.84 -1.68 6.52
CA ASP A 71 17.03 -0.36 5.90
C ASP A 71 15.71 0.38 5.63
N PHE A 72 14.56 -0.30 5.79
CA PHE A 72 13.24 0.24 5.52
C PHE A 72 12.34 0.16 6.76
N LYS A 73 11.63 1.25 7.04
CA LYS A 73 10.57 1.28 8.06
C LYS A 73 9.23 0.91 7.44
N LEU A 74 8.55 -0.06 8.06
CA LEU A 74 7.19 -0.44 7.69
C LEU A 74 6.17 0.61 8.15
N HIS A 75 5.35 1.08 7.21
CA HIS A 75 4.12 1.83 7.45
C HIS A 75 2.94 0.99 6.95
N ILE A 76 1.86 0.90 7.72
CA ILE A 76 0.69 0.07 7.36
C ILE A 76 -0.46 1.00 7.01
N ASP A 77 -0.80 1.03 5.73
CA ASP A 77 -1.88 1.81 5.17
C ASP A 77 -3.08 0.89 4.86
N PRO A 78 -4.32 1.26 5.22
CA PRO A 78 -5.49 0.42 4.96
C PRO A 78 -5.92 0.38 3.48
N GLU A 79 -5.54 1.37 2.67
CA GLU A 79 -5.81 1.41 1.23
C GLU A 79 -4.69 0.75 0.41
N PHE A 80 -3.43 1.03 0.74
CA PHE A 80 -2.27 0.58 -0.03
C PHE A 80 -1.54 -0.62 0.59
N GLY A 81 -1.93 -1.06 1.78
CA GLY A 81 -1.31 -2.18 2.49
C GLY A 81 0.02 -1.82 3.15
N ASN A 82 1.01 -2.71 3.06
CA ASN A 82 2.32 -2.49 3.65
C ASN A 82 3.17 -1.56 2.75
N CYS A 83 3.49 -0.38 3.26
CA CYS A 83 4.39 0.59 2.66
C CYS A 83 5.77 0.56 3.34
N TYR A 84 6.83 0.89 2.61
CA TYR A 84 8.20 0.84 3.11
C TYR A 84 8.93 2.17 2.86
N THR A 85 9.38 2.80 3.93
CA THR A 85 10.09 4.08 3.86
C THR A 85 11.59 3.85 4.04
N PHE A 86 12.36 4.19 3.01
CA PHE A 86 13.82 4.25 3.05
C PHE A 86 14.28 5.54 3.75
N ASN A 87 15.46 5.50 4.40
CA ASN A 87 16.06 6.68 5.05
C ASN A 87 15.11 7.37 6.06
N PHE A 88 14.38 6.56 6.83
CA PHE A 88 13.40 7.02 7.82
C PHE A 88 14.04 7.54 9.12
N ASN A 89 15.31 7.21 9.36
CA ASN A 89 16.01 7.53 10.60
C ASN A 89 16.63 8.93 10.50
N ASP A 90 16.11 9.89 11.25
CA ASP A 90 16.60 11.27 11.32
C ASP A 90 17.98 11.39 11.98
N SER A 91 18.35 10.39 12.79
CA SER A 91 19.62 10.37 13.52
C SER A 91 20.80 9.93 12.64
N VAL A 92 20.51 9.21 11.55
CA VAL A 92 21.50 8.74 10.56
C VAL A 92 20.98 9.06 9.17
N GLU A 93 21.07 10.33 8.80
CA GLU A 93 20.58 10.82 7.51
C GLU A 93 21.52 10.38 6.36
N LEU A 94 21.00 9.57 5.44
CA LEU A 94 21.69 9.16 4.22
C LEU A 94 21.61 10.29 3.18
N LYS A 95 22.70 11.05 3.04
CA LYS A 95 22.82 12.14 2.07
C LYS A 95 23.52 11.70 0.80
N ASN A 96 23.01 12.14 -0.34
CA ASN A 96 23.69 12.02 -1.60
C ASN A 96 24.40 13.34 -1.95
N SER A 97 25.69 13.28 -2.29
CA SER A 97 26.50 14.44 -2.67
C SER A 97 26.58 14.65 -4.18
N ARG A 98 26.13 13.68 -4.99
CA ARG A 98 26.25 13.71 -6.45
C ARG A 98 24.90 13.48 -7.11
N ALA A 99 24.55 14.39 -8.03
CA ALA A 99 23.40 14.19 -8.89
C ALA A 99 23.67 13.09 -9.92
N GLY A 100 22.63 12.35 -10.29
CA GLY A 100 22.65 11.37 -11.37
C GLY A 100 22.03 10.02 -10.97
N PRO A 101 21.50 9.26 -11.95
CA PRO A 101 20.76 8.02 -11.68
C PRO A 101 21.64 6.90 -11.09
N MET A 102 22.96 6.99 -11.22
CA MET A 102 23.91 6.02 -10.64
C MET A 102 24.26 6.29 -9.18
N TYR A 103 23.98 7.49 -8.68
CA TYR A 103 24.34 7.91 -7.31
C TYR A 103 23.12 8.00 -6.39
N GLY A 104 21.90 7.99 -6.96
CA GLY A 104 20.65 8.00 -6.21
C GLY A 104 20.16 6.62 -5.80
N LEU A 105 18.95 6.59 -5.22
CA LEU A 105 18.25 5.35 -4.90
C LEU A 105 17.85 4.62 -6.18
N ARG A 106 18.19 3.33 -6.28
CA ARG A 106 17.80 2.46 -7.39
C ARG A 106 17.18 1.19 -6.83
N LEU A 107 15.93 0.96 -7.19
CA LEU A 107 15.15 -0.19 -6.75
C LEU A 107 14.81 -1.06 -7.95
N LEU A 108 14.82 -2.38 -7.74
CA LEU A 108 14.18 -3.35 -8.61
C LEU A 108 13.05 -3.98 -7.81
N LEU A 109 11.81 -3.78 -8.28
CA LEU A 109 10.61 -4.24 -7.60
C LEU A 109 9.93 -5.28 -8.47
N ASP A 110 9.51 -6.37 -7.83
CA ASP A 110 8.75 -7.43 -8.46
C ASP A 110 7.28 -7.30 -8.08
N VAL A 111 6.40 -7.27 -9.08
CA VAL A 111 4.97 -6.99 -8.91
C VAL A 111 4.17 -8.14 -9.50
N HIS A 112 3.66 -8.98 -8.60
CA HIS A 112 2.82 -10.12 -8.93
C HIS A 112 1.37 -9.66 -9.13
N GLN A 113 0.98 -9.44 -10.38
CA GLN A 113 -0.38 -9.00 -10.73
C GLN A 113 -1.44 -10.08 -10.49
N ASP A 114 -1.04 -11.35 -10.42
CA ASP A 114 -1.96 -12.47 -10.14
C ASP A 114 -2.56 -12.41 -8.72
N ASP A 115 -1.88 -11.73 -7.79
CA ASP A 115 -2.33 -11.54 -6.41
C ASP A 115 -3.19 -10.27 -6.22
N TYR A 116 -3.50 -9.55 -7.31
CA TYR A 116 -4.25 -8.30 -7.23
C TYR A 116 -5.73 -8.55 -6.95
N MET A 117 -6.32 -7.64 -6.18
CA MET A 117 -7.77 -7.66 -5.97
C MET A 117 -8.49 -7.22 -7.26
N PRO A 118 -9.68 -7.76 -7.56
CA PRO A 118 -10.49 -7.29 -8.69
C PRO A 118 -10.86 -5.80 -8.64
N THR A 119 -10.75 -5.17 -7.46
CA THR A 119 -10.98 -3.75 -7.23
C THR A 119 -9.75 -2.87 -7.47
N THR A 120 -8.57 -3.46 -7.73
CA THR A 120 -7.34 -2.71 -7.97
C THR A 120 -7.37 -2.06 -9.36
N GLU A 121 -7.24 -0.74 -9.41
CA GLU A 121 -7.40 0.05 -10.64
C GLU A 121 -6.20 0.01 -11.59
N ALA A 122 -4.98 -0.14 -11.06
CA ALA A 122 -3.76 -0.03 -11.85
C ALA A 122 -2.64 -0.95 -11.35
N ALA A 123 -1.91 -1.53 -12.31
CA ALA A 123 -0.69 -2.30 -12.06
C ALA A 123 0.54 -1.38 -11.98
N GLY A 124 1.24 -1.41 -10.85
CA GLY A 124 2.36 -0.52 -10.62
C GLY A 124 2.76 -0.45 -9.16
N VAL A 125 3.61 0.52 -8.88
CA VAL A 125 4.01 0.88 -7.51
C VAL A 125 3.72 2.36 -7.28
N ARG A 126 3.35 2.69 -6.04
CA ARG A 126 3.11 4.07 -5.62
C ARG A 126 4.27 4.54 -4.75
N ILE A 127 4.84 5.69 -5.11
CA ILE A 127 6.07 6.23 -4.53
C ILE A 127 5.76 7.60 -3.96
N VAL A 128 6.15 7.84 -2.70
CA VAL A 128 6.02 9.14 -2.04
C VAL A 128 7.41 9.65 -1.70
N VAL A 129 7.63 10.94 -1.94
CA VAL A 129 8.83 11.65 -1.50
C VAL A 129 8.38 12.65 -0.44
N HIS A 130 8.93 12.51 0.77
CA HIS A 130 8.60 13.33 1.92
C HIS A 130 9.85 13.62 2.76
N GLU A 131 9.75 14.58 3.67
CA GLU A 131 10.80 14.87 4.66
C GLU A 131 10.88 13.74 5.71
N GLN A 132 12.06 13.51 6.29
CA GLN A 132 12.29 12.35 7.18
C GLN A 132 11.44 12.37 8.46
N ASP A 133 11.08 13.56 8.94
CA ASP A 133 10.28 13.79 10.14
C ASP A 133 8.76 13.79 9.86
N GLN A 134 8.36 13.61 8.60
CA GLN A 134 6.98 13.60 8.17
C GLN A 134 6.49 12.18 7.82
N GLU A 135 5.21 11.93 8.08
CA GLU A 135 4.56 10.70 7.66
C GLU A 135 4.20 10.76 6.16
N PRO A 136 4.39 9.68 5.39
CA PRO A 136 3.98 9.63 4.00
C PRO A 136 2.45 9.60 3.85
N PHE A 137 1.92 10.38 2.91
CA PHE A 137 0.52 10.34 2.49
C PHE A 137 0.44 9.88 1.02
N PRO A 138 0.39 8.56 0.76
CA PRO A 138 0.42 8.02 -0.60
C PRO A 138 -0.82 8.37 -1.41
N ASP A 139 -1.98 8.53 -0.79
CA ASP A 139 -3.20 9.01 -1.42
C ASP A 139 -3.00 10.40 -2.07
N THR A 140 -2.40 11.33 -1.33
CA THR A 140 -2.32 12.75 -1.69
C THR A 140 -1.06 13.09 -2.50
N PHE A 141 0.10 12.56 -2.09
CA PHE A 141 1.41 12.93 -2.65
C PHE A 141 2.11 11.79 -3.39
N GLY A 142 1.41 10.69 -3.64
CA GLY A 142 1.95 9.53 -4.34
C GLY A 142 2.08 9.74 -5.85
N TYR A 143 3.22 9.32 -6.39
CA TYR A 143 3.49 9.18 -7.81
C TYR A 143 3.41 7.71 -8.20
N SER A 144 2.75 7.42 -9.32
CA SER A 144 2.63 6.06 -9.84
C SER A 144 3.77 5.74 -10.80
N ALA A 145 4.43 4.60 -10.60
CA ALA A 145 5.39 4.03 -11.54
C ALA A 145 4.84 2.70 -12.09
N PRO A 146 4.58 2.60 -13.41
CA PRO A 146 4.04 1.38 -14.01
C PRO A 146 5.06 0.24 -14.03
N THR A 147 4.57 -1.00 -14.09
CA THR A 147 5.41 -2.18 -14.29
C THR A 147 5.88 -2.30 -15.76
N GLY A 148 6.93 -3.07 -16.01
CA GLY A 148 7.44 -3.36 -17.35
C GLY A 148 8.38 -2.30 -17.95
N PHE A 149 8.58 -1.15 -17.30
CA PHE A 149 9.49 -0.11 -17.74
C PHE A 149 10.34 0.43 -16.59
N VAL A 150 11.50 1.03 -16.91
CA VAL A 150 12.31 1.75 -15.92
C VAL A 150 11.73 3.16 -15.75
N SER A 151 11.26 3.45 -14.54
CA SER A 151 10.80 4.79 -14.15
C SER A 151 11.92 5.56 -13.45
N SER A 152 12.16 6.82 -13.85
CA SER A 152 13.21 7.67 -13.29
C SER A 152 12.63 9.00 -12.81
N PHE A 153 12.79 9.29 -11.52
CA PHE A 153 12.29 10.50 -10.88
C PHE A 153 13.46 11.40 -10.45
N GLY A 154 13.54 12.60 -11.03
CA GLY A 154 14.52 13.61 -10.64
C GLY A 154 13.93 14.53 -9.57
N LEU A 155 14.59 14.64 -8.43
CA LEU A 155 14.14 15.48 -7.31
C LEU A 155 14.89 16.81 -7.26
N LYS A 156 14.16 17.88 -6.96
CA LYS A 156 14.72 19.21 -6.69
C LYS A 156 14.09 19.76 -5.43
N THR A 157 14.88 19.86 -4.37
CA THR A 157 14.43 20.46 -3.12
C THR A 157 14.21 21.95 -3.30
N LEU A 158 13.03 22.44 -2.91
CA LEU A 158 12.68 23.85 -2.92
C LEU A 158 12.44 24.29 -1.47
N SER A 159 13.44 24.90 -0.84
CA SER A 159 13.24 25.53 0.48
C SER A 159 12.53 26.86 0.30
N LYS A 160 11.30 27.00 0.82
CA LYS A 160 10.61 28.30 0.94
C LYS A 160 10.60 28.71 2.41
N PRO A 161 11.31 29.79 2.80
CA PRO A 161 11.52 30.10 4.20
C PRO A 161 10.30 30.63 4.97
N ASN A 162 9.09 30.77 4.39
CA ASN A 162 7.91 31.33 5.11
C ASN A 162 6.56 31.18 4.36
N LYS A 163 6.07 29.96 4.07
CA LYS A 163 4.64 29.76 3.73
C LYS A 163 4.10 28.45 4.31
N PRO A 164 2.89 28.42 4.90
CA PRO A 164 2.21 27.17 5.17
C PRO A 164 1.97 26.45 3.84
N ALA A 165 2.35 25.18 3.78
CA ALA A 165 2.14 24.33 2.61
C ALA A 165 0.63 24.13 2.43
N ILE A 166 0.09 24.81 1.43
CA ILE A 166 -1.20 24.48 0.81
C ILE A 166 -0.81 24.10 -0.61
N ILE A 167 -1.08 22.85 -0.97
CA ILE A 167 -1.01 22.34 -2.33
C ILE A 167 -2.42 22.49 -2.92
#